data_AF-A0AAJ2LBJ3-F1
#
_entry.id   AF-A0AAJ2LBJ3-F1
#
_cell.length_a   1.000
_cell.length_b   1.000
_cell.length_c   1.000
_cell.angle_alpha   90.00
_cell.angle_beta   90.00
_cell.angle_gamma   90.00
#
_symmetry.space_group_name_H-M   'P 1'
#
loop_
_entity.id
_entity.type
_entity.pdbx_description
1 polymer ?
#
loop_
_entity_poly.entity_id
_entity_poly.type
_entity_poly.pdbx_seq_one_letter_code
_entity_poly.pdbx_strand_id
1 'polypeptide(L)'
;MYKLLLATILTLVCGAAFAQLRIEIVESPPLISPSSSLFLASDLNNWSPGDPNYKFRKDQVGKYYIDIPKVPARFEYKITQGNWTMVEGDSSGSPLADRLYDASKEADPHLIRIRIAGWEKKIVYTFIINKLPENTPHDAEIFISGNFNDWEPANPLYKVYKNVDGTYRTTIYTDKDPVEYKFTRGSWESIEGRESGKARPNRTIYRDSKVDHMSINVEIDGWEDLSASFHFYSLYDLLLLFSVFQGILLIIAIPSMQNYNRPANRWLVITIGVASLMILLRTIGGYREAAQAFGKILLMPDFILFLYVPAFYFYLQRLLFNQSVKPFRQVVLFLPVLLQCFVYLPFFLISDRELHLLFLVRDRSLFGVFLGTGLLALGWNTYFWFLFRKTFRFYREQYQSHFSYEQNLHYLNTVLFIQALCLGLWYFLFLMLGLGYCFDFDVTQIVEGSVDAIWLAFSTITYFVGYFAIHQPEIFKISPQPRSIFDAGASVEEDEEGQESTTDKKPEQAEDITDLKRQVEEYMAKEKPFTNPKLTLSELAGKLKLSQHTLSRVINDGFEKNFFDFINSYRIEDFKKRVDNPKFKNYTLLSIAYEVGFNSKTAFNRSFKKITGQTPRDYYNASRPEE
;
A
#
# COMPACT_ATOMS: atom_id res chain seq x y z
N MET A 1 -5.14 -83.84 0.63
CA MET A 1 -4.68 -82.90 -0.41
C MET A 1 -4.34 -81.50 0.10
N TYR A 2 -4.94 -81.00 1.19
CA TYR A 2 -4.66 -79.65 1.73
C TYR A 2 -3.34 -79.51 2.52
N LYS A 3 -2.86 -80.58 3.17
CA LYS A 3 -1.59 -80.56 3.93
C LYS A 3 -0.33 -80.62 3.05
N LEU A 4 -0.43 -81.13 1.81
CA LEU A 4 0.69 -81.17 0.86
C LEU A 4 0.86 -79.84 0.10
N LEU A 5 -0.22 -79.09 -0.07
CA LEU A 5 -0.21 -77.76 -0.70
C LEU A 5 0.32 -76.67 0.24
N LEU A 6 0.06 -76.80 1.55
CA LEU A 6 0.61 -75.89 2.56
C LEU A 6 2.11 -76.10 2.78
N ALA A 7 2.60 -77.35 2.64
CA ALA A 7 4.02 -77.68 2.76
C ALA A 7 4.84 -77.20 1.55
N THR A 8 4.26 -77.20 0.33
CA THR A 8 4.91 -76.66 -0.87
C THR A 8 4.86 -75.12 -0.93
N ILE A 9 3.83 -74.48 -0.34
CA ILE A 9 3.80 -73.01 -0.22
C ILE A 9 4.73 -72.52 0.91
N LEU A 10 4.95 -73.29 1.99
CA LEU A 10 5.94 -72.94 3.01
C LEU A 10 7.41 -73.20 2.59
N THR A 11 7.67 -74.16 1.70
CA THR A 11 9.04 -74.40 1.20
C THR A 11 9.44 -73.50 0.02
N LEU A 12 8.47 -72.90 -0.69
CA LEU A 12 8.74 -71.87 -1.72
C LEU A 12 8.91 -70.44 -1.16
N VAL A 13 8.68 -70.21 0.14
CA VAL A 13 8.89 -68.91 0.80
C VAL A 13 10.24 -68.85 1.55
N CYS A 14 10.98 -69.96 1.67
CA CYS A 14 12.32 -69.98 2.30
C CYS A 14 13.50 -69.94 1.31
N GLY A 15 13.29 -69.45 0.09
CA GLY A 15 14.29 -69.50 -1.00
C GLY A 15 14.74 -68.15 -1.56
N ALA A 16 14.42 -67.03 -0.92
CA ALA A 16 15.00 -65.74 -1.27
C ALA A 16 15.80 -65.24 -0.06
N ALA A 17 17.11 -65.49 -0.06
CA ALA A 17 18.01 -64.70 0.75
C ALA A 17 17.87 -63.24 0.30
N PHE A 18 16.99 -62.49 0.97
CA PHE A 18 16.87 -61.06 0.73
C PHE A 18 18.23 -60.44 1.06
N ALA A 19 18.81 -59.78 0.08
CA ALA A 19 20.12 -59.15 0.17
C ALA A 19 20.10 -58.05 1.23
N GLN A 20 20.41 -58.40 2.48
CA GLN A 20 20.67 -57.45 3.54
C GLN A 20 21.99 -56.76 3.24
N LEU A 21 21.99 -55.43 3.22
CA LEU A 21 23.20 -54.63 3.10
C LEU A 21 23.63 -54.18 4.49
N ARG A 22 24.86 -54.50 4.87
CA ARG A 22 25.50 -53.95 6.06
C ARG A 22 26.44 -52.82 5.66
N ILE A 23 26.33 -51.68 6.33
CA ILE A 23 27.28 -50.58 6.21
C ILE A 23 28.06 -50.47 7.52
N GLU A 24 29.38 -50.60 7.45
CA GLU A 24 30.30 -50.49 8.58
C GLU A 24 31.18 -49.26 8.44
N ILE A 25 31.26 -48.46 9.50
CA ILE A 25 32.21 -47.35 9.58
C ILE A 25 33.50 -47.90 10.19
N VAL A 26 34.52 -48.05 9.34
CA VAL A 26 35.81 -48.61 9.72
C VAL A 26 36.63 -47.63 10.54
N GLU A 27 36.52 -46.34 10.20
CA GLU A 27 37.24 -45.26 10.86
C GLU A 27 36.40 -43.98 10.80
N SER A 28 36.36 -43.26 11.93
CA SER A 28 35.63 -42.01 12.07
C SER A 28 36.40 -41.06 12.99
N PRO A 29 36.52 -39.77 12.64
CA PRO A 29 37.04 -38.74 13.54
C PRO A 29 36.13 -38.61 14.78
N PRO A 30 36.61 -38.00 15.88
CA PRO A 30 35.76 -37.67 17.02
C PRO A 30 34.48 -36.96 16.58
N LEU A 31 33.34 -37.32 17.18
CA LEU A 31 32.06 -36.67 16.91
C LEU A 31 32.12 -35.19 17.31
N ILE A 32 31.35 -34.35 16.63
CA ILE A 32 31.30 -32.90 16.93
C ILE A 32 30.72 -32.70 18.32
N SER A 33 29.69 -33.47 18.67
CA SER A 33 29.15 -33.55 20.02
C SER A 33 29.32 -34.97 20.57
N PRO A 34 29.90 -35.15 21.78
CA PRO A 34 30.08 -36.48 22.37
C PRO A 34 28.79 -37.28 22.57
N SER A 35 27.64 -36.60 22.66
CA SER A 35 26.32 -37.23 22.83
C SER A 35 25.61 -37.53 21.52
N SER A 36 26.16 -37.14 20.37
CA SER A 36 25.50 -37.34 19.08
C SER A 36 25.54 -38.81 18.65
N SER A 37 24.61 -39.17 17.77
CA SER A 37 24.55 -40.49 17.15
C SER A 37 24.77 -40.34 15.65
N LEU A 38 25.26 -41.38 14.99
CA LEU A 38 25.41 -41.39 13.53
C LEU A 38 24.15 -41.90 12.85
N PHE A 39 23.80 -41.27 11.74
CA PHE A 39 22.62 -41.58 10.95
C PHE A 39 22.99 -41.64 9.46
N LEU A 40 22.27 -42.47 8.72
CA LEU A 40 22.33 -42.55 7.26
C LEU A 40 21.21 -41.69 6.67
N ALA A 41 21.55 -40.62 5.97
CA ALA A 41 20.60 -39.89 5.13
C ALA A 41 20.77 -40.39 3.69
N SER A 42 19.69 -40.83 3.04
CA SER A 42 19.75 -41.40 1.70
C SER A 42 18.42 -41.31 0.96
N ASP A 43 18.40 -41.71 -0.31
CA ASP A 43 17.17 -41.91 -1.07
C ASP A 43 16.19 -42.87 -0.36
N LEU A 44 16.68 -43.75 0.51
CA LEU A 44 15.87 -44.73 1.24
C LEU A 44 15.00 -44.11 2.32
N ASN A 45 15.40 -42.97 2.86
CA ASN A 45 14.70 -42.28 3.95
C ASN A 45 14.34 -40.84 3.61
N ASN A 46 14.24 -40.56 2.30
CA ASN A 46 13.94 -39.23 1.77
C ASN A 46 14.90 -38.16 2.32
N TRP A 47 16.19 -38.51 2.42
CA TRP A 47 17.26 -37.61 2.87
C TRP A 47 17.03 -37.02 4.28
N SER A 48 16.42 -37.79 5.17
CA SER A 48 16.21 -37.42 6.57
C SER A 48 17.49 -37.67 7.41
N PRO A 49 18.20 -36.63 7.88
CA PRO A 49 19.51 -36.78 8.53
C PRO A 49 19.43 -37.26 9.99
N GLY A 50 18.23 -37.39 10.55
CA GLY A 50 18.02 -37.78 11.95
C GLY A 50 17.06 -38.95 12.12
N ASP A 51 16.73 -39.68 11.05
CA ASP A 51 15.74 -40.75 11.09
C ASP A 51 16.17 -41.88 12.06
N PRO A 52 15.44 -42.13 13.16
CA PRO A 52 15.77 -43.18 14.12
C PRO A 52 15.85 -44.59 13.51
N ASN A 53 15.14 -44.85 12.41
CA ASN A 53 15.18 -46.14 11.71
C ASN A 53 16.50 -46.36 10.96
N TYR A 54 17.19 -45.27 10.61
CA TYR A 54 18.47 -45.26 9.90
C TYR A 54 19.65 -44.85 10.80
N LYS A 55 19.49 -45.04 12.11
CA LYS A 55 20.52 -44.79 13.12
C LYS A 55 21.53 -45.94 13.18
N PHE A 56 22.82 -45.60 13.14
CA PHE A 56 23.91 -46.55 13.33
C PHE A 56 23.96 -47.06 14.78
N ARG A 57 24.32 -48.34 14.93
CA ARG A 57 24.52 -49.02 16.21
C ARG A 57 26.01 -49.27 16.42
N LYS A 58 26.44 -49.38 17.68
CA LYS A 58 27.83 -49.78 18.01
C LYS A 58 27.88 -51.29 18.22
N ASP A 59 28.90 -51.95 17.66
CA ASP A 59 29.21 -53.34 17.96
C ASP A 59 29.93 -53.48 19.32
N GLN A 60 30.28 -54.72 19.71
CA GLN A 60 30.97 -55.01 20.97
C GLN A 60 32.39 -54.39 21.07
N VAL A 61 32.95 -53.94 19.95
CA VAL A 61 34.28 -53.33 19.83
C VAL A 61 34.17 -51.80 19.63
N GLY A 62 32.95 -51.25 19.60
CA GLY A 62 32.66 -49.82 19.49
C GLY A 62 32.60 -49.28 18.06
N LYS A 63 32.66 -50.12 17.02
CA LYS A 63 32.51 -49.71 15.62
C LYS A 63 31.05 -49.50 15.27
N TYR A 64 30.78 -48.50 14.43
CA TYR A 64 29.41 -48.20 13.99
C TYR A 64 29.03 -49.08 12.81
N TYR A 65 27.84 -49.68 12.88
CA TYR A 65 27.24 -50.42 11.78
C TYR A 65 25.73 -50.18 11.67
N ILE A 66 25.19 -50.37 10.47
CA ILE A 66 23.75 -50.42 10.22
C ILE A 66 23.43 -51.56 9.25
N ASP A 67 22.33 -52.25 9.52
CA ASP A 67 21.80 -53.33 8.70
C ASP A 67 20.52 -52.85 8.00
N ILE A 68 20.53 -52.84 6.67
CA ILE A 68 19.40 -52.40 5.85
C ILE A 68 18.77 -53.63 5.17
N PRO A 69 17.52 -53.98 5.49
CA PRO A 69 16.91 -55.24 5.03
C PRO A 69 16.69 -55.33 3.51
N LYS A 70 16.46 -54.19 2.86
CA LYS A 70 16.19 -54.12 1.42
C LYS A 70 16.73 -52.81 0.86
N VAL A 71 17.62 -52.91 -0.12
CA VAL A 71 18.21 -51.76 -0.81
C VAL A 71 18.01 -51.90 -2.33
N PRO A 72 17.82 -50.79 -3.07
CA PRO A 72 17.88 -50.78 -4.52
C PRO A 72 19.31 -51.08 -4.99
N ALA A 73 19.47 -51.46 -6.25
CA ALA A 73 20.79 -51.74 -6.84
C ALA A 73 21.73 -50.52 -6.83
N ARG A 74 21.16 -49.31 -6.76
CA ARG A 74 21.86 -48.04 -6.66
C ARG A 74 21.10 -47.07 -5.76
N PHE A 75 21.80 -46.35 -4.90
CA PHE A 75 21.27 -45.22 -4.13
C PHE A 75 22.40 -44.30 -3.68
N GLU A 76 22.07 -43.05 -3.43
CA GLU A 76 22.98 -42.06 -2.87
C GLU A 76 22.76 -41.91 -1.36
N TYR A 77 23.83 -41.63 -0.63
CA TYR A 77 23.79 -41.48 0.81
C TYR A 77 24.88 -40.58 1.39
N LYS A 78 24.62 -40.09 2.60
CA LYS A 78 25.57 -39.36 3.44
C LYS A 78 25.46 -39.78 4.91
N ILE A 79 26.57 -39.62 5.62
CA ILE A 79 26.62 -39.80 7.07
C ILE A 79 26.47 -38.46 7.78
N THR A 80 25.55 -38.42 8.74
CA THR A 80 25.25 -37.23 9.54
C THR A 80 25.22 -37.56 11.03
N GLN A 81 25.31 -36.54 11.88
CA GLN A 81 25.16 -36.66 13.33
C GLN A 81 23.74 -36.27 13.80
N GLY A 82 22.71 -36.48 12.97
CA GLY A 82 21.31 -36.21 13.30
C GLY A 82 20.71 -34.99 12.59
N ASN A 83 21.54 -34.18 11.92
CA ASN A 83 21.11 -33.02 11.15
C ASN A 83 22.11 -32.72 10.01
N TRP A 84 21.70 -31.88 9.06
CA TRP A 84 22.54 -31.45 7.93
C TRP A 84 23.66 -30.48 8.31
N THR A 85 23.67 -29.96 9.53
CA THR A 85 24.73 -29.06 10.01
C THR A 85 25.95 -29.83 10.52
N MET A 86 25.79 -31.12 10.84
CA MET A 86 26.83 -32.04 11.30
C MET A 86 26.97 -33.23 10.35
N VAL A 87 27.28 -32.93 9.08
CA VAL A 87 27.44 -33.90 7.99
C VAL A 87 28.91 -34.21 7.74
N GLU A 88 29.19 -35.39 7.19
CA GLU A 88 30.55 -35.75 6.78
C GLU A 88 31.16 -34.78 5.76
N GLY A 89 32.45 -34.52 5.92
CA GLY A 89 33.26 -33.70 5.03
C GLY A 89 34.60 -34.37 4.74
N ASP A 90 35.44 -33.68 3.97
CA ASP A 90 36.83 -34.10 3.81
C ASP A 90 37.67 -33.84 5.07
N SER A 91 38.94 -34.26 5.08
CA SER A 91 39.85 -34.06 6.22
C SER A 91 40.19 -32.60 6.51
N SER A 92 39.91 -31.68 5.58
CA SER A 92 40.06 -30.23 5.76
C SER A 92 38.80 -29.54 6.26
N GLY A 93 37.68 -30.27 6.32
CA GLY A 93 36.36 -29.75 6.67
C GLY A 93 35.56 -29.19 5.49
N SER A 94 36.00 -29.43 4.24
CA SER A 94 35.25 -29.03 3.05
C SER A 94 34.08 -29.98 2.77
N PRO A 95 32.99 -29.51 2.12
CA PRO A 95 31.85 -30.34 1.77
C PRO A 95 32.25 -31.53 0.88
N LEU A 96 31.74 -32.72 1.19
CA LEU A 96 31.92 -33.90 0.37
C LEU A 96 30.71 -34.10 -0.55
N ALA A 97 30.94 -34.59 -1.78
CA ALA A 97 29.86 -35.07 -2.64
C ALA A 97 29.14 -36.27 -2.00
N ASP A 98 27.90 -36.50 -2.42
CA ASP A 98 27.09 -37.63 -1.93
C ASP A 98 27.76 -38.95 -2.31
N ARG A 99 27.76 -39.92 -1.39
CA ARG A 99 28.32 -41.24 -1.65
C ARG A 99 27.35 -42.02 -2.52
N LEU A 100 27.84 -42.67 -3.56
CA LEU A 100 27.04 -43.53 -4.42
C LEU A 100 27.30 -45.00 -4.08
N TYR A 101 26.26 -45.73 -3.69
CA TYR A 101 26.30 -47.19 -3.68
C TYR A 101 25.85 -47.73 -5.04
N ASP A 102 26.62 -48.67 -5.60
CA ASP A 102 26.28 -49.38 -6.83
C ASP A 102 26.65 -50.86 -6.68
N ALA A 103 25.64 -51.72 -6.47
CA ALA A 103 25.81 -53.14 -6.21
C ALA A 103 26.61 -53.88 -7.30
N SER A 104 26.64 -53.36 -8.54
CA SER A 104 27.40 -53.96 -9.65
C SER A 104 28.91 -53.67 -9.61
N LYS A 105 29.33 -52.68 -8.80
CA LYS A 105 30.72 -52.22 -8.69
C LYS A 105 31.38 -52.61 -7.37
N GLU A 106 30.61 -53.03 -6.38
CA GLU A 106 31.14 -53.45 -5.09
C GLU A 106 31.72 -54.87 -5.15
N ALA A 107 32.84 -55.07 -4.45
CA ALA A 107 33.45 -56.39 -4.31
C ALA A 107 32.57 -57.34 -3.47
N ASP A 108 31.79 -56.79 -2.54
CA ASP A 108 30.77 -57.48 -1.76
C ASP A 108 29.48 -56.64 -1.74
N PRO A 109 28.44 -57.01 -2.51
CA PRO A 109 27.15 -56.31 -2.55
C PRO A 109 26.35 -56.33 -1.25
N HIS A 110 26.81 -57.06 -0.22
CA HIS A 110 26.16 -57.16 1.08
C HIS A 110 26.91 -56.43 2.19
N LEU A 111 28.12 -55.92 1.93
CA LEU A 111 28.95 -55.26 2.92
C LEU A 111 29.70 -54.07 2.33
N ILE A 112 29.37 -52.87 2.81
CA ILE A 112 30.12 -51.64 2.50
C ILE A 112 30.91 -51.23 3.73
N ARG A 113 32.19 -50.96 3.54
CA ARG A 113 33.07 -50.40 4.55
C ARG A 113 33.44 -48.97 4.19
N ILE A 114 33.01 -48.04 5.03
CA ILE A 114 33.22 -46.60 4.81
C ILE A 114 34.19 -46.03 5.84
N ARG A 115 34.99 -45.06 5.38
CA ARG A 115 35.84 -44.21 6.21
C ARG A 115 35.30 -42.79 6.14
N ILE A 116 35.09 -42.17 7.30
CA ILE A 116 34.75 -40.75 7.41
C ILE A 116 36.07 -40.01 7.57
N ALA A 117 36.41 -39.12 6.63
CA ALA A 117 37.69 -38.41 6.62
C ALA A 117 37.69 -37.21 7.59
N GLY A 118 36.55 -36.54 7.71
CA GLY A 118 36.34 -35.37 8.55
C GLY A 118 34.86 -35.04 8.67
N TRP A 119 34.56 -33.96 9.37
CA TRP A 119 33.22 -33.38 9.41
C TRP A 119 33.24 -32.04 8.67
N GLU A 120 32.18 -31.74 7.95
CA GLU A 120 32.04 -30.46 7.26
C GLU A 120 32.08 -29.31 8.28
N LYS A 121 32.99 -28.35 8.06
CA LYS A 121 33.19 -27.21 8.95
C LYS A 121 32.23 -26.09 8.55
N LYS A 122 31.17 -25.91 9.33
CA LYS A 122 30.24 -24.79 9.19
C LYS A 122 30.64 -23.61 10.06
N ILE A 123 30.20 -22.42 9.67
CA ILE A 123 30.36 -21.21 10.49
C ILE A 123 29.54 -21.36 11.77
N VAL A 124 30.13 -20.92 12.89
CA VAL A 124 29.51 -20.99 14.20
C VAL A 124 29.00 -19.62 14.62
N TYR A 125 27.72 -19.53 15.00
CA TYR A 125 27.14 -18.33 15.59
C TYR A 125 26.66 -18.64 17.00
N THR A 126 27.23 -17.95 17.99
CA THR A 126 26.85 -18.06 19.41
C THR A 126 25.98 -16.86 19.78
N PHE A 127 24.71 -17.11 20.09
CA PHE A 127 23.77 -16.10 20.55
C PHE A 127 23.80 -16.00 22.06
N ILE A 128 23.88 -14.78 22.57
CA ILE A 128 23.91 -14.45 23.99
C ILE A 128 22.76 -13.48 24.25
N ILE A 129 21.69 -13.97 24.87
CA ILE A 129 20.56 -13.15 25.27
C ILE A 129 20.86 -12.54 26.64
N ASN A 130 21.06 -11.22 26.64
CA ASN A 130 21.44 -10.45 27.83
C ASN A 130 20.23 -9.94 28.60
N LYS A 131 19.05 -9.87 27.96
CA LYS A 131 17.82 -9.34 28.55
C LYS A 131 16.61 -10.11 28.03
N LEU A 132 15.75 -10.53 28.97
CA LEU A 132 14.41 -11.02 28.71
C LEU A 132 13.37 -10.08 29.32
N PRO A 133 12.15 -9.98 28.75
CA PRO A 133 11.04 -9.24 29.35
C PRO A 133 10.68 -9.79 30.74
N GLU A 134 10.34 -8.93 31.70
CA GLU A 134 10.02 -9.34 33.08
C GLU A 134 8.80 -10.27 33.17
N ASN A 135 7.86 -10.15 32.25
CA ASN A 135 6.67 -10.98 32.13
C ASN A 135 6.93 -12.35 31.48
N THR A 136 8.18 -12.70 31.16
CA THR A 136 8.51 -14.02 30.61
C THR A 136 8.23 -15.11 31.66
N PRO A 137 7.40 -16.13 31.37
CA PRO A 137 7.13 -17.22 32.31
C PRO A 137 8.43 -17.91 32.74
N HIS A 138 8.55 -18.25 34.02
CA HIS A 138 9.78 -18.80 34.58
C HIS A 138 10.17 -20.18 34.02
N ASP A 139 9.18 -20.94 33.54
CA ASP A 139 9.31 -22.25 32.93
C ASP A 139 9.35 -22.20 31.39
N ALA A 140 9.31 -21.00 30.80
CA ALA A 140 9.32 -20.84 29.35
C ALA A 140 10.61 -21.39 28.74
N GLU A 141 10.46 -22.33 27.82
CA GLU A 141 11.53 -22.77 26.95
C GLU A 141 11.67 -21.78 25.79
N ILE A 142 12.88 -21.29 25.54
CA ILE A 142 13.15 -20.34 24.46
C ILE A 142 13.86 -21.08 23.34
N PHE A 143 13.47 -20.79 22.10
CA PHE A 143 14.07 -21.35 20.89
C PHE A 143 14.49 -20.24 19.95
N ILE A 144 15.50 -20.50 19.12
CA ILE A 144 15.84 -19.68 17.97
C ILE A 144 15.34 -20.37 16.70
N SER A 145 14.69 -19.61 15.82
CA SER A 145 14.14 -20.10 14.56
C SER A 145 14.52 -19.15 13.42
N GLY A 146 14.86 -19.70 12.26
CA GLY A 146 15.43 -18.93 11.17
C GLY A 146 15.55 -19.71 9.88
N ASN A 147 16.15 -19.09 8.87
CA ASN A 147 16.38 -19.71 7.56
C ASN A 147 17.33 -20.93 7.59
N PHE A 148 17.99 -21.20 8.72
CA PHE A 148 18.87 -22.35 8.96
C PHE A 148 18.15 -23.58 9.54
N ASN A 149 16.90 -23.44 9.99
CA ASN A 149 16.07 -24.54 10.49
C ASN A 149 14.67 -24.55 9.86
N ASP A 150 14.56 -24.00 8.64
CA ASP A 150 13.30 -23.86 7.89
C ASP A 150 12.19 -23.19 8.71
N TRP A 151 12.59 -22.25 9.58
CA TRP A 151 11.69 -21.50 10.46
C TRP A 151 10.84 -22.38 11.38
N GLU A 152 11.37 -23.51 11.86
CA GLU A 152 10.67 -24.35 12.83
C GLU A 152 10.72 -23.72 14.25
N PRO A 153 9.58 -23.33 14.87
CA PRO A 153 9.52 -22.54 16.11
C PRO A 153 9.83 -23.30 17.40
N ALA A 154 9.93 -24.64 17.35
CA ALA A 154 10.04 -25.49 18.55
C ALA A 154 11.13 -26.56 18.40
N ASN A 155 12.09 -26.36 17.50
CA ASN A 155 13.09 -27.37 17.19
C ASN A 155 14.05 -27.55 18.39
N PRO A 156 14.12 -28.75 19.02
CA PRO A 156 14.93 -28.96 20.22
C PRO A 156 16.44 -28.73 20.04
N LEU A 157 16.96 -28.85 18.81
CA LEU A 157 18.36 -28.58 18.49
C LEU A 157 18.73 -27.10 18.64
N TYR A 158 17.72 -26.22 18.54
CA TYR A 158 17.87 -24.77 18.56
C TYR A 158 17.28 -24.16 19.85
N LYS A 159 17.17 -24.97 20.90
CA LYS A 159 16.79 -24.50 22.24
C LYS A 159 17.88 -23.61 22.83
N VAL A 160 17.45 -22.60 23.57
CA VAL A 160 18.32 -21.68 24.31
C VAL A 160 18.42 -22.12 25.77
N TYR A 161 19.64 -22.19 26.27
CA TYR A 161 19.93 -22.68 27.62
C TYR A 161 20.38 -21.53 28.51
N LYS A 162 19.84 -21.50 29.74
CA LYS A 162 20.27 -20.55 30.77
C LYS A 162 21.61 -20.99 31.35
N ASN A 163 22.58 -20.09 31.35
CA ASN A 163 23.90 -20.30 31.94
C ASN A 163 23.98 -19.83 33.39
N VAL A 164 25.05 -20.25 34.06
CA VAL A 164 25.35 -19.92 35.48
C VAL A 164 25.49 -18.42 35.71
N ASP A 165 25.94 -17.67 34.69
CA ASP A 165 26.08 -16.20 34.72
C ASP A 165 24.76 -15.44 34.52
N GLY A 166 23.63 -16.16 34.40
CA GLY A 166 22.30 -15.59 34.20
C GLY A 166 21.96 -15.25 32.74
N THR A 167 22.92 -15.35 31.82
CA THR A 167 22.68 -15.17 30.37
C THR A 167 22.05 -16.41 29.77
N TYR A 168 21.31 -16.26 28.67
CA TYR A 168 20.79 -17.39 27.90
C TYR A 168 21.63 -17.54 26.63
N ARG A 169 22.09 -18.76 26.33
CA ARG A 169 22.95 -19.02 25.16
C ARG A 169 22.44 -20.17 24.30
N THR A 170 22.67 -20.02 23.00
CA THR A 170 22.53 -21.10 22.03
C THR A 170 23.56 -20.92 20.91
N THR A 171 23.94 -22.02 20.28
CA THR A 171 24.94 -22.02 19.21
C THR A 171 24.32 -22.68 17.98
N ILE A 172 24.40 -22.00 16.84
CA ILE A 172 23.96 -22.53 15.56
C ILE A 172 25.15 -22.69 14.62
N TYR A 173 25.02 -23.65 13.71
CA TYR A 173 26.02 -24.00 12.71
C TYR A 173 25.40 -23.83 11.32
N THR A 174 25.79 -22.80 10.56
CA THR A 174 25.16 -22.53 9.27
C THR A 174 26.08 -21.75 8.34
N ASP A 175 26.06 -22.09 7.06
CA ASP A 175 26.77 -21.33 6.01
C ASP A 175 25.83 -20.38 5.26
N LYS A 176 24.58 -20.23 5.74
CA LYS A 176 23.63 -19.26 5.19
C LYS A 176 24.17 -17.84 5.40
N ASP A 177 24.03 -17.02 4.36
CA ASP A 177 24.33 -15.59 4.40
C ASP A 177 23.29 -14.85 3.54
N PRO A 178 22.48 -13.94 4.10
CA PRO A 178 22.42 -13.61 5.52
C PRO A 178 21.76 -14.70 6.38
N VAL A 179 22.06 -14.70 7.68
CA VAL A 179 21.35 -15.48 8.69
C VAL A 179 20.15 -14.66 9.19
N GLU A 180 18.94 -15.07 8.83
CA GLU A 180 17.70 -14.46 9.31
C GLU A 180 17.10 -15.31 10.43
N TYR A 181 16.70 -14.68 11.54
CA TYR A 181 16.23 -15.39 12.73
C TYR A 181 15.27 -14.59 13.62
N LYS A 182 14.56 -15.31 14.48
CA LYS A 182 13.72 -14.81 15.57
C LYS A 182 13.75 -15.75 16.77
N PHE A 183 13.38 -15.24 17.93
CA PHE A 183 13.15 -16.04 19.14
C PHE A 183 11.67 -16.34 19.37
N THR A 184 11.38 -17.55 19.87
CA THR A 184 10.04 -18.02 20.20
C THR A 184 10.05 -18.72 21.55
N ARG A 185 8.86 -18.92 22.14
CA ARG A 185 8.69 -19.83 23.29
C ARG A 185 8.01 -21.14 22.90
N GLY A 186 8.45 -21.71 21.77
CA GLY A 186 7.97 -23.00 21.25
C GLY A 186 6.79 -22.90 20.28
N SER A 187 6.30 -21.70 19.98
CA SER A 187 5.27 -21.49 18.96
C SER A 187 5.40 -20.11 18.33
N TRP A 188 4.82 -19.95 17.14
CA TRP A 188 4.69 -18.64 16.51
C TRP A 188 3.75 -17.69 17.26
N GLU A 189 2.88 -18.24 18.11
CA GLU A 189 2.04 -17.46 19.02
C GLU A 189 2.86 -16.83 20.15
N SER A 190 4.03 -17.36 20.47
CA SER A 190 4.90 -16.87 21.55
C SER A 190 6.22 -16.29 21.04
N ILE A 191 6.18 -15.66 19.87
CA ILE A 191 7.32 -15.04 19.19
C ILE A 191 7.72 -13.71 19.86
N GLU A 192 9.01 -13.37 19.74
CA GLU A 192 9.51 -12.05 20.14
C GLU A 192 8.84 -10.90 19.35
N GLY A 193 8.52 -9.83 20.07
CA GLY A 193 7.91 -8.61 19.56
C GLY A 193 8.65 -7.35 20.00
N ARG A 194 8.07 -6.20 19.72
CA ARG A 194 8.43 -4.91 20.34
C ARG A 194 7.90 -4.87 21.78
N GLU A 195 8.38 -3.94 22.60
CA GLU A 195 7.89 -3.71 23.98
C GLU A 195 6.36 -3.53 24.03
N SER A 196 5.76 -2.97 22.98
CA SER A 196 4.32 -2.77 22.84
C SER A 196 3.52 -4.05 22.50
N GLY A 197 4.15 -5.22 22.41
CA GLY A 197 3.54 -6.47 21.93
C GLY A 197 3.29 -6.55 20.43
N LYS A 198 3.68 -5.52 19.66
CA LYS A 198 3.55 -5.53 18.19
C LYS A 198 4.65 -6.37 17.56
N ALA A 199 4.39 -6.86 16.35
CA ALA A 199 5.38 -7.60 15.60
C ALA A 199 6.63 -6.77 15.30
N ARG A 200 7.76 -7.47 15.25
CA ARG A 200 9.06 -6.94 14.82
C ARG A 200 9.54 -7.65 13.56
N PRO A 201 10.38 -7.01 12.73
CA PRO A 201 11.06 -7.70 11.62
C PRO A 201 11.94 -8.86 12.09
N ASN A 202 12.25 -9.78 11.17
CA ASN A 202 13.29 -10.78 11.36
C ASN A 202 14.62 -10.08 11.68
N ARG A 203 15.38 -10.63 12.62
CA ARG A 203 16.75 -10.20 12.85
C ARG A 203 17.62 -10.76 11.74
N THR A 204 18.59 -9.97 11.26
CA THR A 204 19.47 -10.37 10.15
C THR A 204 20.92 -10.18 10.58
N ILE A 205 21.74 -11.21 10.35
CA ILE A 205 23.20 -11.15 10.51
C ILE A 205 23.83 -11.44 9.16
N TYR A 206 24.75 -10.58 8.74
CA TYR A 206 25.57 -10.77 7.56
C TYR A 206 26.90 -11.40 7.95
N ARG A 207 27.40 -12.32 7.13
CA ARG A 207 28.65 -13.04 7.38
C ARG A 207 29.85 -12.08 7.39
N ASP A 208 30.66 -12.16 8.45
CA ASP A 208 32.03 -11.63 8.40
C ASP A 208 32.95 -12.69 7.78
N SER A 209 33.47 -12.38 6.58
CA SER A 209 34.35 -13.28 5.82
C SER A 209 35.67 -13.60 6.51
N LYS A 210 36.03 -12.92 7.60
CA LYS A 210 37.27 -13.12 8.35
C LYS A 210 37.13 -14.02 9.58
N VAL A 211 35.91 -14.41 9.95
CA VAL A 211 35.64 -15.02 11.26
C VAL A 211 34.80 -16.28 11.11
N ASP A 212 35.34 -17.42 11.55
CA ASP A 212 34.64 -18.72 11.55
C ASP A 212 33.69 -18.88 12.75
N HIS A 213 33.76 -17.98 13.73
CA HIS A 213 32.94 -17.96 14.94
C HIS A 213 32.51 -16.54 15.35
N MET A 214 31.21 -16.25 15.29
CA MET A 214 30.66 -14.94 15.66
C MET A 214 29.84 -15.03 16.95
N SER A 215 30.00 -14.05 17.85
CA SER A 215 29.17 -13.92 19.06
C SER A 215 28.19 -12.77 18.91
N ILE A 216 26.89 -13.03 19.11
CA ILE A 216 25.82 -12.05 18.92
C ILE A 216 25.11 -11.79 20.24
N ASN A 217 25.17 -10.55 20.70
CA ASN A 217 24.40 -10.08 21.84
C ASN A 217 22.97 -9.74 21.42
N VAL A 218 22.01 -10.23 22.18
CA VAL A 218 20.57 -10.11 21.91
C VAL A 218 19.87 -9.58 23.16
N GLU A 219 18.98 -8.61 22.94
CA GLU A 219 17.98 -8.21 23.94
C GLU A 219 16.60 -8.48 23.37
N ILE A 220 15.75 -9.20 24.11
CA ILE A 220 14.36 -9.44 23.76
C ILE A 220 13.51 -8.39 24.49
N ASP A 221 12.88 -7.50 23.74
CA ASP A 221 12.13 -6.36 24.29
C ASP A 221 10.74 -6.74 24.81
N GLY A 222 10.10 -7.72 24.16
CA GLY A 222 8.76 -8.18 24.51
C GLY A 222 8.39 -9.49 23.83
N TRP A 223 7.30 -10.10 24.28
CA TRP A 223 6.64 -11.21 23.62
C TRP A 223 5.32 -10.72 23.04
N GLU A 224 5.02 -11.11 21.80
CA GLU A 224 3.79 -10.67 21.13
C GLU A 224 2.50 -11.15 21.81
N ASP A 225 2.55 -12.19 22.66
CA ASP A 225 1.40 -12.72 23.41
C ASP A 225 1.32 -12.27 24.87
N LEU A 226 2.38 -11.69 25.44
CA LEU A 226 2.41 -11.34 26.87
C LEU A 226 2.38 -9.85 27.17
N SER A 227 2.18 -9.00 26.16
CA SER A 227 2.29 -7.53 26.24
C SER A 227 1.88 -6.95 27.61
N ALA A 228 2.84 -6.33 28.29
CA ALA A 228 2.60 -5.66 29.56
C ALA A 228 1.70 -4.43 29.34
N SER A 229 0.66 -4.30 30.16
CA SER A 229 -0.32 -3.20 30.21
C SER A 229 -1.33 -3.13 29.06
N PHE A 230 -2.58 -2.81 29.43
CA PHE A 230 -3.78 -2.65 28.60
C PHE A 230 -3.50 -2.39 27.11
N HIS A 231 -4.17 -3.15 26.23
CA HIS A 231 -4.25 -2.91 24.78
C HIS A 231 -4.91 -1.55 24.46
N PHE A 232 -4.34 -0.43 24.91
CA PHE A 232 -4.72 0.87 24.38
C PHE A 232 -4.35 0.87 22.90
N TYR A 233 -5.37 1.02 22.06
CA TYR A 233 -5.18 1.34 20.65
C TYR A 233 -4.13 2.45 20.54
N SER A 234 -3.11 2.25 19.71
CA SER A 234 -2.12 3.31 19.52
C SER A 234 -2.85 4.57 19.01
N LEU A 235 -2.33 5.76 19.30
CA LEU A 235 -2.94 7.00 18.81
C LEU A 235 -3.19 6.97 17.29
N TYR A 236 -2.28 6.33 16.55
CA TYR A 236 -2.44 6.03 15.13
C TYR A 236 -3.71 5.23 14.83
N ASP A 237 -3.92 4.09 15.49
CA ASP A 237 -5.10 3.23 15.27
C ASP A 237 -6.40 3.97 15.62
N LEU A 238 -6.40 4.77 16.70
CA LEU A 238 -7.54 5.61 17.08
C LEU A 238 -7.87 6.66 16.00
N LEU A 239 -6.85 7.33 15.46
CA LEU A 239 -7.04 8.30 14.38
C LEU A 239 -7.56 7.65 13.09
N LEU A 240 -7.20 6.40 12.80
CA LEU A 240 -7.79 5.67 11.67
C LEU A 240 -9.25 5.30 11.94
N LEU A 241 -9.55 4.78 13.13
CA LEU A 241 -10.92 4.40 13.52
C LEU A 241 -11.88 5.59 13.56
N PHE A 242 -11.44 6.75 14.07
CA PHE A 242 -12.24 7.97 14.03
C PHE A 242 -12.52 8.44 12.59
N SER A 243 -11.58 8.21 11.66
CA SER A 243 -11.79 8.51 10.24
C SER A 243 -12.85 7.57 9.64
N VAL A 244 -12.83 6.28 10.00
CA VAL A 244 -13.87 5.32 9.60
C VAL A 244 -15.23 5.74 10.13
N PHE A 245 -15.31 6.10 11.42
CA PHE A 245 -16.55 6.58 12.03
C PHE A 245 -17.08 7.83 11.33
N GLN A 246 -16.22 8.82 11.08
CA GLN A 246 -16.56 10.02 10.32
C GLN A 246 -17.03 9.68 8.90
N GLY A 247 -16.39 8.72 8.24
CA GLY A 247 -16.78 8.22 6.92
C GLY A 247 -18.19 7.64 6.91
N ILE A 248 -18.53 6.81 7.90
CA ILE A 248 -19.87 6.24 8.07
C ILE A 248 -20.92 7.35 8.27
N LEU A 249 -20.62 8.35 9.12
CA LEU A 249 -21.51 9.50 9.31
C LEU A 249 -21.73 10.26 8.00
N LEU A 250 -20.69 10.45 7.19
CA LEU A 250 -20.81 11.15 5.90
C LEU A 250 -21.64 10.37 4.87
N ILE A 251 -21.51 9.04 4.84
CA ILE A 251 -22.32 8.16 3.98
C ILE A 251 -23.82 8.33 4.28
N ILE A 252 -24.18 8.55 5.54
CA ILE A 252 -25.56 8.78 5.97
C ILE A 252 -25.97 10.25 5.75
N ALA A 253 -25.09 11.20 6.07
CA ALA A 253 -25.40 12.63 6.04
C ALA A 253 -25.55 13.18 4.61
N ILE A 254 -24.67 12.81 3.67
CA ILE A 254 -24.66 13.39 2.32
C ILE A 254 -25.98 13.14 1.56
N PRO A 255 -26.56 11.92 1.55
CA PRO A 255 -27.86 11.68 0.91
C PRO A 255 -29.04 12.41 1.59
N SER A 256 -28.91 12.76 2.87
CA SER A 256 -29.96 13.47 3.61
C SER A 256 -30.03 14.97 3.29
N MET A 257 -29.03 15.52 2.62
CA MET A 257 -28.98 16.94 2.26
C MET A 257 -30.04 17.30 1.19
N GLN A 258 -30.84 18.32 1.46
CA GLN A 258 -31.82 18.84 0.49
C GLN A 258 -31.11 19.44 -0.74
N ASN A 259 -31.69 19.23 -1.93
CA ASN A 259 -31.20 19.74 -3.21
C ASN A 259 -29.75 19.34 -3.57
N TYR A 260 -29.28 18.18 -3.08
CA TYR A 260 -27.95 17.65 -3.39
C TYR A 260 -27.85 17.11 -4.83
N ASN A 261 -26.68 17.25 -5.47
CA ASN A 261 -26.39 16.66 -6.77
C ASN A 261 -26.32 15.13 -6.64
N ARG A 262 -27.47 14.46 -6.75
CA ARG A 262 -27.62 13.00 -6.52
C ARG A 262 -26.59 12.14 -7.27
N PRO A 263 -26.40 12.30 -8.60
CA PRO A 263 -25.54 11.39 -9.33
C PRO A 263 -24.05 11.62 -9.03
N ALA A 264 -23.61 12.85 -8.77
CA ALA A 264 -22.23 13.12 -8.36
C ALA A 264 -21.99 12.59 -6.95
N ASN A 265 -22.86 12.95 -6.01
CA ASN A 265 -22.68 12.61 -4.60
C ASN A 265 -22.83 11.11 -4.32
N ARG A 266 -23.52 10.34 -5.19
CA ARG A 266 -23.48 8.87 -5.14
C ARG A 266 -22.06 8.34 -5.31
N TRP A 267 -21.29 8.87 -6.26
CA TRP A 267 -19.88 8.48 -6.44
C TRP A 267 -18.99 8.94 -5.30
N LEU A 268 -19.26 10.11 -4.71
CA LEU A 268 -18.57 10.55 -3.51
C LEU A 268 -18.80 9.59 -2.33
N VAL A 269 -20.05 9.21 -2.08
CA VAL A 269 -20.42 8.25 -1.03
C VAL A 269 -19.76 6.90 -1.27
N ILE A 270 -19.73 6.40 -2.52
CA ILE A 270 -19.01 5.17 -2.87
C ILE A 270 -17.51 5.32 -2.57
N THR A 271 -16.91 6.45 -2.95
CA THR A 271 -15.47 6.71 -2.71
C THR A 271 -15.15 6.73 -1.20
N ILE A 272 -15.97 7.41 -0.39
CA ILE A 272 -15.82 7.46 1.07
C ILE A 272 -16.05 6.07 1.68
N GLY A 273 -17.05 5.32 1.21
CA GLY A 273 -17.36 3.96 1.67
C GLY A 273 -16.21 3.00 1.40
N VAL A 274 -15.67 2.99 0.19
CA VAL A 274 -14.50 2.18 -0.16
C VAL A 274 -13.30 2.58 0.70
N ALA A 275 -12.98 3.87 0.81
CA ALA A 275 -11.87 4.34 1.65
C ALA A 275 -12.04 3.93 3.11
N SER A 276 -13.23 4.11 3.69
CA SER A 276 -13.53 3.78 5.09
C SER A 276 -13.45 2.27 5.34
N LEU A 277 -13.96 1.46 4.41
CA LEU A 277 -13.85 0.01 4.51
C LEU A 277 -12.39 -0.45 4.46
N MET A 278 -11.58 0.09 3.54
CA MET A 278 -10.17 -0.29 3.42
C MET A 278 -9.36 0.15 4.65
N ILE A 279 -9.60 1.34 5.20
CA ILE A 279 -8.98 1.80 6.46
C ILE A 279 -9.40 0.90 7.63
N LEU A 280 -10.68 0.52 7.71
CA LEU A 280 -11.16 -0.39 8.74
C LEU A 280 -10.47 -1.76 8.66
N LEU A 281 -10.42 -2.35 7.46
CA LEU A 281 -9.75 -3.64 7.23
C LEU A 281 -8.25 -3.55 7.53
N ARG A 282 -7.59 -2.44 7.20
CA ARG A 282 -6.18 -2.18 7.54
C ARG A 282 -5.96 -2.16 9.05
N THR A 283 -6.86 -1.52 9.77
CA THR A 283 -6.77 -1.38 11.23
C THR A 283 -7.05 -2.72 11.92
N ILE A 284 -8.10 -3.44 11.50
CA ILE A 284 -8.42 -4.78 12.02
C ILE A 284 -7.30 -5.77 11.70
N GLY A 285 -6.77 -5.77 10.47
CA GLY A 285 -5.66 -6.63 10.08
C GLY A 285 -4.35 -6.31 10.80
N GLY A 286 -4.22 -5.12 11.39
CA GLY A 286 -3.11 -4.78 12.28
C GLY A 286 -3.19 -5.45 13.65
N TYR A 287 -4.36 -5.98 14.04
CA TYR A 287 -4.55 -6.70 15.29
C TYR A 287 -4.17 -8.18 15.12
N ARG A 288 -3.34 -8.68 16.03
CA ARG A 288 -2.71 -10.00 15.91
C ARG A 288 -3.70 -11.15 15.82
N GLU A 289 -4.67 -11.19 16.73
CA GLU A 289 -5.68 -12.27 16.75
C GLU A 289 -6.51 -12.26 15.47
N ALA A 290 -6.81 -11.07 14.93
CA ALA A 290 -7.54 -10.94 13.68
C ALA A 290 -6.68 -11.37 12.48
N ALA A 291 -5.40 -10.99 12.45
CA ALA A 291 -4.46 -11.41 11.41
C ALA A 291 -4.20 -12.93 11.42
N GLN A 292 -4.24 -13.57 12.59
CA GLN A 292 -4.10 -15.01 12.72
C GLN A 292 -5.37 -15.77 12.33
N ALA A 293 -6.53 -15.31 12.80
CA ALA A 293 -7.82 -15.92 12.48
C ALA A 293 -8.22 -15.70 11.02
N PHE A 294 -7.84 -14.56 10.44
CA PHE A 294 -8.24 -14.10 9.11
C PHE A 294 -7.06 -13.49 8.35
N GLY A 295 -6.00 -14.29 8.10
CA GLY A 295 -4.80 -13.86 7.38
C GLY A 295 -5.08 -13.17 6.04
N LYS A 296 -6.15 -13.57 5.34
CA LYS A 296 -6.57 -12.94 4.08
C LYS A 296 -6.96 -11.46 4.21
N ILE A 297 -7.33 -10.98 5.39
CA ILE A 297 -7.62 -9.56 5.63
C ILE A 297 -6.38 -8.69 5.37
N LEU A 298 -5.16 -9.22 5.54
CA LEU A 298 -3.92 -8.48 5.30
C LEU A 298 -3.74 -8.06 3.83
N LEU A 299 -4.37 -8.75 2.88
CA LEU A 299 -4.32 -8.43 1.45
C LEU A 299 -5.39 -7.41 1.01
N MET A 300 -6.47 -7.29 1.78
CA MET A 300 -7.65 -6.54 1.35
C MET A 300 -7.45 -5.01 1.24
N PRO A 301 -6.76 -4.34 2.18
CA PRO A 301 -6.56 -2.89 2.11
C PRO A 301 -5.90 -2.42 0.82
N ASP A 302 -5.03 -3.23 0.23
CA ASP A 302 -4.27 -2.89 -0.97
C ASP A 302 -5.14 -2.72 -2.23
N PHE A 303 -6.40 -3.18 -2.21
CA PHE A 303 -7.33 -2.88 -3.31
C PHE A 303 -7.66 -1.37 -3.41
N ILE A 304 -7.42 -0.59 -2.35
CA ILE A 304 -7.57 0.87 -2.41
C ILE A 304 -6.69 1.50 -3.48
N LEU A 305 -5.53 0.89 -3.77
CA LEU A 305 -4.53 1.38 -4.71
C LEU A 305 -5.09 1.61 -6.12
N PHE A 306 -6.07 0.79 -6.53
CA PHE A 306 -6.70 0.89 -7.85
C PHE A 306 -8.21 1.20 -7.80
N LEU A 307 -8.90 1.00 -6.67
CA LEU A 307 -10.34 1.29 -6.55
C LEU A 307 -10.65 2.78 -6.33
N TYR A 308 -9.79 3.48 -5.58
CA TYR A 308 -10.07 4.86 -5.16
C TYR A 308 -10.13 5.82 -6.35
N VAL A 309 -9.16 5.72 -7.26
CA VAL A 309 -9.00 6.64 -8.40
C VAL A 309 -10.19 6.62 -9.38
N PRO A 310 -10.66 5.46 -9.87
CA PRO A 310 -11.84 5.40 -10.74
C PRO A 310 -13.09 5.98 -10.08
N ALA A 311 -13.34 5.65 -8.81
CA ALA A 311 -14.50 6.16 -8.07
C ALA A 311 -14.45 7.69 -7.93
N PHE A 312 -13.29 8.24 -7.57
CA PHE A 312 -13.08 9.67 -7.46
C PHE A 312 -13.14 10.40 -8.82
N TYR A 313 -12.66 9.76 -9.89
CA TYR A 313 -12.76 10.31 -11.24
C TYR A 313 -14.21 10.47 -11.70
N PHE A 314 -15.06 9.46 -11.45
CA PHE A 314 -16.48 9.55 -11.77
C PHE A 314 -17.19 10.61 -10.94
N TYR A 315 -16.84 10.75 -9.67
CA TYR A 315 -17.31 11.86 -8.85
C TYR A 315 -16.95 13.20 -9.50
N LEU A 316 -15.69 13.41 -9.87
CA LEU A 316 -15.20 14.66 -10.44
C LEU A 316 -15.87 14.99 -11.79
N GLN A 317 -16.00 14.00 -12.69
CA GLN A 317 -16.68 14.18 -13.98
C GLN A 317 -18.15 14.54 -13.81
N ARG A 318 -18.85 13.85 -12.90
CA ARG A 318 -20.27 14.07 -12.68
C ARG A 318 -20.56 15.36 -11.94
N LEU A 319 -19.70 15.76 -11.01
CA LEU A 319 -19.81 17.01 -10.28
C LEU A 319 -19.56 18.22 -11.17
N LEU A 320 -18.46 18.21 -11.93
CA LEU A 320 -18.03 19.39 -12.69
C LEU A 320 -18.77 19.52 -14.03
N PHE A 321 -19.05 18.42 -14.73
CA PHE A 321 -19.54 18.47 -16.12
C PHE A 321 -20.91 17.80 -16.34
N ASN A 322 -21.52 17.21 -15.31
CA ASN A 322 -22.67 16.29 -15.45
C ASN A 322 -22.44 15.10 -16.39
N GLN A 323 -21.22 14.85 -16.86
CA GLN A 323 -21.01 13.85 -17.90
C GLN A 323 -20.92 12.46 -17.26
N SER A 324 -21.59 11.48 -17.85
CA SER A 324 -21.31 10.08 -17.58
C SER A 324 -20.07 9.67 -18.36
N VAL A 325 -19.21 8.86 -17.75
CA VAL A 325 -18.09 8.27 -18.48
C VAL A 325 -18.62 7.18 -19.41
N LYS A 326 -18.15 7.14 -20.66
CA LYS A 326 -18.56 6.12 -21.64
C LYS A 326 -18.30 4.70 -21.10
N PRO A 327 -19.21 3.72 -21.28
CA PRO A 327 -19.09 2.37 -20.68
C PRO A 327 -17.75 1.68 -20.93
N PHE A 328 -17.23 1.73 -22.16
CA PHE A 328 -15.93 1.15 -22.50
C PHE A 328 -14.79 1.73 -21.65
N ARG A 329 -14.77 3.05 -21.42
CA ARG A 329 -13.77 3.69 -20.55
C ARG A 329 -13.94 3.31 -19.09
N GLN A 330 -15.16 3.03 -18.64
CA GLN A 330 -15.39 2.55 -17.27
C GLN A 330 -14.71 1.19 -17.05
N VAL A 331 -14.86 0.26 -17.99
CA VAL A 331 -14.21 -1.07 -17.90
C VAL A 331 -12.69 -0.94 -17.85
N VAL A 332 -12.11 -0.13 -18.74
CA VAL A 332 -10.64 0.09 -18.78
C VAL A 332 -10.11 0.66 -17.46
N LEU A 333 -10.88 1.53 -16.79
CA LEU A 333 -10.47 2.12 -15.51
C LEU A 333 -10.36 1.10 -14.37
N PHE A 334 -11.15 0.02 -14.41
CA PHE A 334 -11.11 -1.05 -13.40
C PHE A 334 -10.22 -2.25 -13.80
N LEU A 335 -9.64 -2.24 -15.00
CA LEU A 335 -8.73 -3.31 -15.45
C LEU A 335 -7.56 -3.54 -14.47
N PRO A 336 -6.91 -2.53 -13.88
CA PRO A 336 -5.86 -2.74 -12.89
C PRO A 336 -6.35 -3.46 -11.61
N VAL A 337 -7.60 -3.27 -11.20
CA VAL A 337 -8.20 -3.99 -10.06
C VAL A 337 -8.34 -5.47 -10.40
N LEU A 338 -8.81 -5.79 -11.60
CA LEU A 338 -8.91 -7.18 -12.07
C LEU A 338 -7.54 -7.85 -12.15
N LEU A 339 -6.52 -7.10 -12.62
CA LEU A 339 -5.13 -7.57 -12.63
C LEU A 339 -4.63 -7.84 -11.20
N GLN A 340 -4.88 -6.94 -10.25
CA GLN A 340 -4.53 -7.14 -8.85
C GLN A 340 -5.22 -8.38 -8.26
N CYS A 341 -6.52 -8.57 -8.52
CA CYS A 341 -7.25 -9.79 -8.11
C CYS A 341 -6.58 -11.05 -8.65
N PHE A 342 -6.19 -11.05 -9.93
CA PHE A 342 -5.52 -12.20 -10.56
C PHE A 342 -4.15 -12.47 -9.93
N VAL A 343 -3.35 -11.43 -9.70
CA VAL A 343 -2.02 -11.55 -9.08
C VAL A 343 -2.12 -12.01 -7.63
N TYR A 344 -3.16 -11.62 -6.88
CA TYR A 344 -3.36 -12.04 -5.50
C TYR A 344 -4.05 -13.40 -5.36
N LEU A 345 -4.62 -13.95 -6.44
CA LEU A 345 -5.36 -15.20 -6.43
C LEU A 345 -4.59 -16.37 -5.78
N PRO A 346 -3.30 -16.61 -6.06
CA PRO A 346 -2.56 -17.70 -5.41
C PRO A 346 -2.53 -17.57 -3.89
N PHE A 347 -2.39 -16.35 -3.37
CA PHE A 347 -2.35 -16.06 -1.93
C PHE A 347 -3.73 -16.14 -1.27
N PHE A 348 -4.81 -15.99 -2.04
CA PHE A 348 -6.16 -16.25 -1.55
C PHE A 348 -6.50 -17.75 -1.46
N LEU A 349 -5.80 -18.59 -2.22
CA LEU A 349 -6.04 -20.04 -2.27
C LEU A 349 -5.32 -20.81 -1.15
N ILE A 350 -4.27 -20.24 -0.54
CA ILE A 350 -3.58 -20.84 0.60
C ILE A 350 -4.35 -20.64 1.92
N SER A 351 -3.96 -21.39 2.95
CA SER A 351 -4.61 -21.29 4.27
C SER A 351 -4.29 -19.96 4.97
N ASP A 352 -5.20 -19.46 5.82
CA ASP A 352 -5.00 -18.19 6.54
C ASP A 352 -3.74 -18.21 7.42
N ARG A 353 -3.45 -19.35 8.07
CA ARG A 353 -2.24 -19.54 8.87
C ARG A 353 -0.97 -19.47 8.03
N GLU A 354 -0.97 -20.14 6.87
CA GLU A 354 0.17 -20.14 5.96
C GLU A 354 0.41 -18.75 5.37
N LEU A 355 -0.64 -18.04 4.94
CA LEU A 355 -0.53 -16.67 4.48
C LEU A 355 0.03 -15.75 5.57
N HIS A 356 -0.47 -15.85 6.80
CA HIS A 356 0.05 -15.09 7.93
C HIS A 356 1.54 -15.36 8.17
N LEU A 357 1.99 -16.62 8.05
CA LEU A 357 3.40 -16.97 8.13
C LEU A 357 4.23 -16.33 7.02
N LEU A 358 3.73 -16.27 5.78
CA LEU A 358 4.43 -15.59 4.67
C LEU A 358 4.63 -14.10 4.96
N PHE A 359 3.66 -13.43 5.60
CA PHE A 359 3.82 -12.04 6.05
C PHE A 359 4.85 -11.92 7.19
N LEU A 360 4.80 -12.81 8.19
CA LEU A 360 5.72 -12.78 9.33
C LEU A 360 7.18 -13.02 8.93
N VAL A 361 7.40 -13.93 7.99
CA VAL A 361 8.73 -14.32 7.50
C VAL A 361 9.20 -13.39 6.36
N ARG A 362 8.34 -12.47 5.89
CA ARG A 362 8.62 -11.57 4.75
C ARG A 362 9.05 -12.36 3.52
N ASP A 363 8.20 -13.30 3.13
CA ASP A 363 8.46 -14.15 1.97
C ASP A 363 8.81 -13.33 0.71
N ARG A 364 9.82 -13.80 -0.02
CA ARG A 364 10.38 -13.10 -1.19
C ARG A 364 9.36 -12.99 -2.33
N SER A 365 8.53 -14.01 -2.52
CA SER A 365 7.54 -14.00 -3.61
C SER A 365 6.40 -13.03 -3.32
N LEU A 366 5.87 -13.07 -2.09
CA LEU A 366 4.83 -12.15 -1.62
C LEU A 366 5.34 -10.70 -1.64
N PHE A 367 6.56 -10.47 -1.16
CA PHE A 367 7.18 -9.14 -1.19
C PHE A 367 7.37 -8.63 -2.63
N GLY A 368 7.84 -9.47 -3.56
CA GLY A 368 8.00 -9.11 -4.97
C GLY A 368 6.67 -8.74 -5.64
N VAL A 369 5.59 -9.45 -5.28
CA VAL A 369 4.23 -9.13 -5.73
C VAL A 369 3.79 -7.76 -5.23
N PHE A 370 3.93 -7.48 -3.93
CA PHE A 370 3.59 -6.16 -3.36
C PHE A 370 4.39 -5.03 -4.00
N LEU A 371 5.68 -5.27 -4.24
CA LEU A 371 6.55 -4.30 -4.90
C LEU A 371 6.07 -3.98 -6.33
N GLY A 372 5.79 -5.02 -7.10
CA GLY A 372 5.30 -4.89 -8.48
C GLY A 372 3.93 -4.20 -8.56
N THR A 373 2.98 -4.62 -7.73
CA THR A 373 1.66 -3.97 -7.65
C THR A 373 1.77 -2.52 -7.17
N GLY A 374 2.65 -2.26 -6.21
CA GLY A 374 2.90 -0.91 -5.69
C GLY A 374 3.48 0.03 -6.75
N LEU A 375 4.44 -0.41 -7.56
CA LEU A 375 5.02 0.39 -8.65
C LEU A 375 3.98 0.72 -9.72
N LEU A 376 3.20 -0.27 -10.14
CA LEU A 376 2.12 -0.08 -11.11
C LEU A 376 1.08 0.91 -10.59
N ALA A 377 0.69 0.76 -9.32
CA ALA A 377 -0.25 1.64 -8.68
C ALA A 377 0.29 3.06 -8.51
N LEU A 378 1.56 3.24 -8.18
CA LEU A 378 2.20 4.56 -8.10
C LEU A 378 2.11 5.29 -9.45
N GLY A 379 2.47 4.61 -10.55
CA GLY A 379 2.35 5.18 -11.90
C GLY A 379 0.91 5.53 -12.26
N TRP A 380 -0.03 4.63 -11.97
CA TRP A 380 -1.47 4.84 -12.22
C TRP A 380 -2.03 6.05 -11.45
N ASN A 381 -1.77 6.12 -10.15
CA ASN A 381 -2.25 7.21 -9.30
C ASN A 381 -1.61 8.55 -9.68
N THR A 382 -0.33 8.57 -10.04
CA THR A 382 0.34 9.78 -10.53
C THR A 382 -0.29 10.28 -11.83
N TYR A 383 -0.54 9.40 -12.80
CA TYR A 383 -1.22 9.77 -14.06
C TYR A 383 -2.60 10.41 -13.79
N PHE A 384 -3.41 9.78 -12.95
CA PHE A 384 -4.74 10.29 -12.64
C PHE A 384 -4.72 11.59 -11.84
N TRP A 385 -3.76 11.76 -10.94
CA TRP A 385 -3.60 13.02 -10.23
C TRP A 385 -3.33 14.20 -11.19
N PHE A 386 -2.46 14.00 -12.19
CA PHE A 386 -2.24 14.99 -13.25
C PHE A 386 -3.50 15.21 -14.11
N LEU A 387 -4.24 14.14 -14.42
CA LEU A 387 -5.51 14.25 -15.14
C LEU A 387 -6.53 15.07 -14.34
N PHE A 388 -6.68 14.83 -13.03
CA PHE A 388 -7.58 15.60 -12.16
C PHE A 388 -7.17 17.08 -12.10
N ARG A 389 -5.86 17.37 -11.95
CA ARG A 389 -5.32 18.74 -12.00
C ARG A 389 -5.65 19.42 -13.33
N LYS A 390 -5.49 18.73 -14.46
CA LYS A 390 -5.80 19.26 -15.80
C LYS A 390 -7.30 19.53 -15.95
N THR A 391 -8.14 18.56 -15.59
CA THR A 391 -9.61 18.68 -15.66
C THR A 391 -10.12 19.81 -14.77
N PHE A 392 -9.58 19.94 -13.56
CA PHE A 392 -9.95 21.00 -12.63
C PHE A 392 -9.56 22.40 -13.15
N ARG A 393 -8.35 22.53 -13.71
CA ARG A 393 -7.91 23.78 -14.35
C ARG A 393 -8.80 24.17 -15.51
N PHE A 394 -9.08 23.22 -16.40
CA PHE A 394 -9.97 23.42 -17.55
C PHE A 394 -11.36 23.88 -17.10
N TYR A 395 -11.94 23.23 -16.09
CA TYR A 395 -13.23 23.64 -15.52
C TYR A 395 -13.20 25.09 -15.01
N ARG A 396 -12.16 25.45 -14.26
CA ARG A 396 -12.03 26.80 -13.68
C ARG A 396 -11.92 27.88 -14.76
N GLU A 397 -11.14 27.63 -15.81
CA GLU A 397 -11.01 28.55 -16.95
C GLU A 397 -12.34 28.74 -17.68
N GLN A 398 -13.05 27.64 -17.95
CA GLN A 398 -14.40 27.68 -18.56
C GLN A 398 -15.43 28.38 -17.68
N TYR A 399 -15.35 28.21 -16.36
CA TYR A 399 -16.26 28.88 -15.44
C TYR A 399 -16.04 30.40 -15.45
N GLN A 400 -14.78 30.85 -15.46
CA GLN A 400 -14.44 32.28 -15.49
C GLN A 400 -14.78 32.96 -16.82
N SER A 401 -14.89 32.22 -17.93
CA SER A 401 -15.33 32.79 -19.20
C SER A 401 -16.85 33.02 -19.29
N HIS A 402 -17.65 32.38 -18.43
CA HIS A 402 -19.13 32.47 -18.48
C HIS A 402 -19.76 33.14 -17.26
N PHE A 403 -19.08 33.19 -16.11
CA PHE A 403 -19.62 33.69 -14.84
C PHE A 403 -18.79 34.84 -14.27
N SER A 404 -19.47 35.85 -13.71
CA SER A 404 -18.83 37.00 -13.06
C SER A 404 -18.40 36.74 -11.61
N TYR A 405 -18.74 35.58 -11.07
CA TYR A 405 -18.48 35.19 -9.69
C TYR A 405 -17.70 33.89 -9.63
N GLU A 406 -17.08 33.60 -8.49
CA GLU A 406 -16.33 32.35 -8.34
C GLU A 406 -17.14 31.28 -7.64
N GLN A 407 -16.92 30.04 -8.06
CA GLN A 407 -17.41 28.86 -7.36
C GLN A 407 -16.39 28.39 -6.32
N ASN A 408 -16.88 28.04 -5.14
CA ASN A 408 -16.04 27.52 -4.07
C ASN A 408 -15.71 26.03 -4.31
N LEU A 409 -14.49 25.77 -4.75
CA LEU A 409 -13.95 24.43 -4.96
C LEU A 409 -12.74 24.15 -4.05
N HIS A 410 -12.67 24.83 -2.90
CA HIS A 410 -11.54 24.69 -1.97
C HIS A 410 -11.38 23.25 -1.48
N TYR A 411 -12.47 22.55 -1.17
CA TYR A 411 -12.41 21.16 -0.73
C TYR A 411 -11.70 20.26 -1.75
N LEU A 412 -11.95 20.46 -3.05
CA LEU A 412 -11.35 19.63 -4.10
C LEU A 412 -9.83 19.87 -4.19
N ASN A 413 -9.39 21.13 -4.02
CA ASN A 413 -7.97 21.44 -3.92
C ASN A 413 -7.32 20.80 -2.69
N THR A 414 -8.01 20.81 -1.54
CA THR A 414 -7.53 20.13 -0.32
C THR A 414 -7.36 18.63 -0.55
N VAL A 415 -8.35 17.97 -1.16
CA VAL A 415 -8.25 16.54 -1.50
C VAL A 415 -7.08 16.27 -2.46
N LEU A 416 -6.93 17.06 -3.52
CA LEU A 416 -5.82 16.90 -4.47
C LEU A 416 -4.45 17.18 -3.83
N PHE A 417 -4.38 18.07 -2.84
CA PHE A 417 -3.16 18.32 -2.07
C PHE A 417 -2.81 17.13 -1.18
N ILE A 418 -3.78 16.57 -0.45
CA ILE A 418 -3.56 15.38 0.37
C ILE A 418 -3.15 14.18 -0.50
N GLN A 419 -3.79 13.99 -1.66
CA GLN A 419 -3.36 12.97 -2.62
C GLN A 419 -1.91 13.19 -3.10
N ALA A 420 -1.51 14.44 -3.32
CA ALA A 420 -0.12 14.77 -3.67
C ALA A 420 0.87 14.46 -2.54
N LEU A 421 0.46 14.71 -1.28
CA LEU A 421 1.24 14.35 -0.09
C LEU A 421 1.41 12.83 0.01
N CYS A 422 0.32 12.06 -0.15
CA CYS A 422 0.38 10.59 -0.17
C CYS A 422 1.31 10.08 -1.28
N LEU A 423 1.21 10.63 -2.50
CA LEU A 423 2.10 10.28 -3.60
C LEU A 423 3.56 10.63 -3.29
N GLY A 424 3.82 11.81 -2.70
CA GLY A 424 5.16 12.23 -2.30
C GLY A 424 5.80 11.29 -1.27
N LEU A 425 5.04 10.91 -0.24
CA LEU A 425 5.47 9.91 0.75
C LEU A 425 5.71 8.53 0.10
N TRP A 426 4.91 8.17 -0.90
CA TRP A 426 5.07 6.90 -1.62
C TRP A 426 6.32 6.88 -2.52
N TYR A 427 6.60 7.98 -3.23
CA TYR A 427 7.87 8.15 -3.96
C TYR A 427 9.06 8.10 -3.01
N PHE A 428 8.96 8.73 -1.83
CA PHE A 428 9.99 8.65 -0.80
C PHE A 428 10.21 7.21 -0.32
N LEU A 429 9.15 6.45 -0.07
CA LEU A 429 9.24 5.03 0.29
C LEU A 429 10.03 4.24 -0.77
N PHE A 430 9.67 4.39 -2.05
CA PHE A 430 10.37 3.69 -3.14
C PHE A 430 11.82 4.15 -3.32
N LEU A 431 12.09 5.43 -3.11
CA LEU A 431 13.46 5.96 -3.10
C LEU A 431 14.28 5.31 -1.98
N MET A 432 13.75 5.26 -0.76
CA MET A 432 14.44 4.65 0.38
C MET A 432 14.67 3.16 0.15
N LEU A 433 13.69 2.44 -0.42
CA LEU A 433 13.86 1.04 -0.77
C LEU A 433 14.95 0.84 -1.82
N GLY A 434 15.00 1.69 -2.85
CA GLY A 434 16.06 1.65 -3.87
C GLY A 434 17.44 1.97 -3.30
N LEU A 435 17.55 2.96 -2.40
CA LEU A 435 18.79 3.29 -1.71
C LEU A 435 19.24 2.14 -0.79
N GLY A 436 18.32 1.56 -0.01
CA GLY A 436 18.60 0.42 0.85
C GLY A 436 19.14 -0.78 0.05
N TYR A 437 18.59 -1.02 -1.14
CA TYR A 437 19.11 -2.04 -2.06
C TYR A 437 20.49 -1.70 -2.64
N CYS A 438 20.72 -0.45 -3.04
CA CYS A 438 21.99 -0.02 -3.65
C CYS A 438 23.16 0.08 -2.66
N PHE A 439 22.89 0.39 -1.39
CA PHE A 439 23.90 0.69 -0.37
C PHE A 439 23.87 -0.29 0.83
N ASP A 440 23.03 -1.34 0.77
CA ASP A 440 22.93 -2.42 1.77
C ASP A 440 22.72 -1.95 3.22
N PHE A 441 21.85 -0.93 3.42
CA PHE A 441 21.42 -0.50 4.75
C PHE A 441 19.99 -0.91 5.04
N ASP A 442 19.72 -1.24 6.31
CA ASP A 442 18.38 -1.63 6.75
C ASP A 442 17.41 -0.44 6.71
N VAL A 443 16.44 -0.52 5.81
CA VAL A 443 15.38 0.48 5.61
C VAL A 443 14.04 0.06 6.19
N THR A 444 13.96 -1.08 6.87
CA THR A 444 12.68 -1.70 7.25
C THR A 444 11.82 -0.76 8.09
N GLN A 445 12.39 -0.14 9.12
CA GLN A 445 11.66 0.81 9.98
C GLN A 445 11.16 2.05 9.21
N ILE A 446 11.96 2.55 8.26
CA ILE A 446 11.62 3.72 7.44
C ILE A 446 10.48 3.38 6.48
N VAL A 447 10.53 2.20 5.87
CA VAL A 447 9.48 1.71 4.97
C VAL A 447 8.16 1.53 5.72
N GLU A 448 8.17 0.83 6.86
CA GLU A 448 6.99 0.64 7.71
C GLU A 448 6.39 2.00 8.15
N GLY A 449 7.23 2.90 8.68
CA GLY A 449 6.79 4.23 9.09
C GLY A 449 6.23 5.07 7.93
N SER A 450 6.77 4.91 6.72
CA SER A 450 6.26 5.58 5.52
C SER A 450 4.89 5.05 5.11
N VAL A 451 4.67 3.73 5.18
CA VAL A 451 3.37 3.11 4.91
C VAL A 451 2.32 3.64 5.90
N ASP A 452 2.64 3.67 7.19
CA ASP A 452 1.73 4.19 8.20
C ASP A 452 1.46 5.69 8.03
N ALA A 453 2.48 6.48 7.68
CA ALA A 453 2.30 7.90 7.37
C ALA A 453 1.38 8.14 6.16
N ILE A 454 1.48 7.30 5.11
CA ILE A 454 0.60 7.36 3.93
C ILE A 454 -0.85 7.07 4.33
N TRP A 455 -1.10 6.01 5.11
CA TRP A 455 -2.44 5.66 5.58
C TRP A 455 -3.03 6.74 6.48
N LEU A 456 -2.24 7.31 7.37
CA LEU A 456 -2.65 8.42 8.21
C LEU A 456 -3.01 9.65 7.36
N ALA A 457 -2.13 10.06 6.43
CA ALA A 457 -2.39 11.17 5.52
C ALA A 457 -3.66 10.94 4.69
N PHE A 458 -3.83 9.74 4.14
CA PHE A 458 -5.02 9.35 3.37
C PHE A 458 -6.31 9.42 4.20
N SER A 459 -6.26 8.98 5.46
CA SER A 459 -7.42 9.05 6.38
C SER A 459 -7.91 10.49 6.59
N THR A 460 -7.02 11.49 6.49
CA THR A 460 -7.43 12.90 6.69
C THR A 460 -8.42 13.42 5.66
N ILE A 461 -8.52 12.77 4.49
CA ILE A 461 -9.51 13.13 3.46
C ILE A 461 -10.93 13.08 4.03
N THR A 462 -11.27 12.07 4.84
CA THR A 462 -12.62 11.93 5.42
C THR A 462 -12.91 13.06 6.41
N TYR A 463 -11.93 13.47 7.23
CA TYR A 463 -12.06 14.59 8.15
C TYR A 463 -12.30 15.91 7.42
N PHE A 464 -11.50 16.20 6.39
CA PHE A 464 -11.68 17.44 5.62
C PHE A 464 -13.00 17.46 4.88
N VAL A 465 -13.39 16.35 4.23
CA VAL A 465 -14.71 16.26 3.58
C VAL A 465 -15.83 16.46 4.60
N GLY A 466 -15.68 15.91 5.81
CA GLY A 466 -16.61 16.12 6.91
C GLY A 466 -16.72 17.57 7.36
N TYR A 467 -15.58 18.24 7.54
CA TYR A 467 -15.52 19.67 7.86
C TYR A 467 -16.26 20.51 6.82
N PHE A 468 -16.02 20.25 5.53
CA PHE A 468 -16.65 20.96 4.42
C PHE A 468 -18.15 20.63 4.28
N ALA A 469 -18.58 19.40 4.58
CA ALA A 469 -19.99 19.01 4.65
C ALA A 469 -20.79 19.84 5.65
N ILE A 470 -20.20 20.17 6.80
CA ILE A 470 -20.88 20.94 7.85
C ILE A 470 -20.83 22.45 7.55
N HIS A 471 -19.66 22.98 7.19
CA HIS A 471 -19.47 24.44 7.10
C HIS A 471 -19.87 25.02 5.73
N GLN A 472 -19.88 24.22 4.68
CA GLN A 472 -20.08 24.67 3.30
C GLN A 472 -20.94 23.68 2.49
N PRO A 473 -22.18 23.38 2.90
CA PRO A 473 -23.01 22.35 2.25
C PRO A 473 -23.32 22.65 0.77
N GLU A 474 -23.20 23.91 0.35
CA GLU A 474 -23.40 24.34 -1.04
C GLU A 474 -22.44 23.67 -2.04
N ILE A 475 -21.27 23.19 -1.60
CA ILE A 475 -20.34 22.47 -2.48
C ILE A 475 -20.88 21.12 -2.97
N PHE A 476 -21.86 20.54 -2.26
CA PHE A 476 -22.52 19.29 -2.65
C PHE A 476 -23.77 19.54 -3.52
N LYS A 477 -24.17 20.81 -3.67
CA LYS A 477 -25.33 21.25 -4.44
C LYS A 477 -24.95 21.85 -5.79
N ILE A 478 -23.70 21.68 -6.23
CA ILE A 478 -23.19 22.22 -7.49
C ILE A 478 -24.08 21.72 -8.64
N SER A 479 -24.84 22.65 -9.23
CA SER A 479 -25.60 22.43 -10.46
C SER A 479 -24.64 22.30 -11.63
N PRO A 480 -24.66 21.16 -12.34
CA PRO A 480 -23.78 20.96 -13.48
C PRO A 480 -24.09 21.92 -14.62
N GLN A 481 -23.05 22.39 -15.33
CA GLN A 481 -23.22 23.18 -16.55
C GLN A 481 -23.39 22.24 -17.75
N PRO A 482 -24.39 22.44 -18.63
CA PRO A 482 -24.51 21.67 -19.86
C PRO A 482 -23.45 22.11 -20.88
N ARG A 483 -22.53 21.18 -21.15
CA ARG A 483 -21.72 20.99 -22.38
C ARG A 483 -20.70 22.04 -22.83
N SER A 484 -19.60 21.47 -23.33
CA SER A 484 -18.47 22.05 -24.06
C SER A 484 -18.92 22.61 -25.42
N ILE A 485 -18.33 23.73 -25.84
CA ILE A 485 -18.51 24.36 -27.17
C ILE A 485 -18.23 23.37 -28.33
N PHE A 486 -17.49 22.28 -28.09
CA PHE A 486 -17.21 21.26 -29.10
C PHE A 486 -18.38 20.31 -29.45
N ASP A 487 -19.47 20.32 -28.67
CA ASP A 487 -20.68 19.56 -29.04
C ASP A 487 -21.67 20.40 -29.88
N ALA A 488 -21.43 21.70 -30.08
CA ALA A 488 -22.28 22.55 -30.92
C ALA A 488 -22.07 22.32 -32.43
N GLY A 489 -21.06 21.55 -32.82
CA GLY A 489 -20.76 21.20 -34.22
C GLY A 489 -21.26 19.82 -34.67
N ALA A 490 -21.93 19.04 -33.80
CA ALA A 490 -22.24 17.63 -34.09
C ALA A 490 -23.66 17.18 -33.68
N SER A 491 -24.61 18.09 -33.50
CA SER A 491 -26.03 17.75 -33.38
C SER A 491 -26.89 18.90 -33.91
N VAL A 492 -26.90 19.05 -35.24
CA VAL A 492 -28.03 19.60 -35.98
C VAL A 492 -28.57 18.44 -36.79
N GLU A 493 -29.24 17.51 -36.12
CA GLU A 493 -30.08 16.47 -36.69
C GLU A 493 -30.81 15.87 -35.48
N GLU A 494 -32.14 15.84 -35.55
CA GLU A 494 -33.06 15.35 -34.51
C GLU A 494 -33.34 16.35 -33.37
N ASP A 495 -34.21 17.33 -33.64
CA ASP A 495 -35.38 17.67 -32.79
C ASP A 495 -35.96 19.06 -33.15
N GLU A 496 -36.50 19.25 -34.37
CA GLU A 496 -37.50 20.32 -34.64
C GLU A 496 -38.41 19.91 -35.82
N GLU A 497 -39.42 19.07 -35.55
CA GLU A 497 -40.64 19.04 -36.36
C GLU A 497 -41.67 20.01 -35.74
N GLY A 498 -42.02 21.06 -36.49
CA GLY A 498 -43.28 21.80 -36.33
C GLY A 498 -43.18 23.23 -35.77
N GLN A 499 -42.79 24.19 -36.60
CA GLN A 499 -43.68 25.29 -37.05
C GLN A 499 -42.92 26.30 -37.94
N GLU A 500 -43.49 26.57 -39.11
CA GLU A 500 -43.01 27.54 -40.08
C GLU A 500 -42.95 28.97 -39.52
N SER A 501 -41.85 29.66 -39.77
CA SER A 501 -41.88 31.07 -40.20
C SER A 501 -40.63 31.38 -41.00
N THR A 502 -40.85 31.66 -42.28
CA THR A 502 -39.90 32.12 -43.28
C THR A 502 -39.39 33.52 -42.94
N THR A 503 -38.07 33.71 -42.75
CA THR A 503 -37.37 34.94 -43.15
C THR A 503 -35.87 34.67 -43.34
N ASP A 504 -35.34 35.14 -44.46
CA ASP A 504 -33.97 35.06 -44.96
C ASP A 504 -32.86 35.28 -43.91
N LYS A 505 -31.92 34.32 -43.80
CA LYS A 505 -30.60 34.57 -43.21
C LYS A 505 -29.68 35.20 -44.26
N LYS A 506 -29.56 36.53 -44.17
CA LYS A 506 -28.47 37.33 -44.76
C LYS A 506 -27.11 36.85 -44.19
N PRO A 507 -25.99 36.92 -44.95
CA PRO A 507 -24.68 36.68 -44.39
C PRO A 507 -24.36 37.75 -43.34
N GLU A 508 -23.98 37.31 -42.14
CA GLU A 508 -23.55 38.11 -41.01
C GLU A 508 -22.40 39.02 -41.46
N GLN A 509 -22.73 40.30 -41.68
CA GLN A 509 -21.75 41.35 -41.93
C GLN A 509 -20.81 41.37 -40.72
N ALA A 510 -19.50 41.44 -40.98
CA ALA A 510 -18.51 41.66 -39.94
C ALA A 510 -18.79 43.02 -39.27
N GLU A 511 -19.60 43.02 -38.21
CA GLU A 511 -19.74 44.17 -37.32
C GLU A 511 -18.35 44.51 -36.79
N ASP A 512 -17.95 45.78 -36.93
CA ASP A 512 -16.67 46.26 -36.44
C ASP A 512 -16.63 46.05 -34.91
N ILE A 513 -15.63 45.31 -34.45
CA ILE A 513 -15.39 45.07 -33.01
C ILE A 513 -15.35 46.39 -32.24
N THR A 514 -14.92 47.48 -32.88
CA THR A 514 -14.87 48.83 -32.32
C THR A 514 -16.26 49.37 -31.97
N ASP A 515 -17.25 49.16 -32.83
CA ASP A 515 -18.63 49.60 -32.58
C ASP A 515 -19.30 48.77 -31.49
N LEU A 516 -19.07 47.44 -31.52
CA LEU A 516 -19.57 46.53 -30.49
C LEU A 516 -18.95 46.83 -29.11
N LYS A 517 -17.65 47.17 -29.05
CA LYS A 517 -17.00 47.64 -27.82
C LYS A 517 -17.72 48.85 -27.24
N ARG A 518 -17.97 49.86 -28.07
CA ARG A 518 -18.65 51.09 -27.65
C ARG A 518 -20.05 50.79 -27.12
N GLN A 519 -20.82 49.95 -27.82
CA GLN A 519 -22.13 49.51 -27.36
C GLN A 519 -22.07 48.84 -25.98
N VAL A 520 -21.08 47.96 -25.76
CA VAL A 520 -20.87 47.30 -24.48
C VAL A 520 -20.48 48.32 -23.40
N GLU A 521 -19.54 49.24 -23.65
CA GLU A 521 -19.11 50.27 -22.69
C GLU A 521 -20.26 51.19 -22.28
N GLU A 522 -21.05 51.68 -23.24
CA GLU A 522 -22.21 52.54 -23.01
C GLU A 522 -23.25 51.83 -22.13
N TYR A 523 -23.54 50.56 -22.43
CA TYR A 523 -24.46 49.75 -21.64
C TYR A 523 -23.94 49.52 -20.22
N MET A 524 -22.65 49.18 -20.08
CA MET A 524 -22.02 48.97 -18.78
C MET A 524 -22.02 50.25 -17.92
N ALA A 525 -21.80 51.42 -18.53
CA ALA A 525 -21.80 52.71 -17.85
C ALA A 525 -23.21 53.13 -17.40
N LYS A 526 -24.21 52.94 -18.27
CA LYS A 526 -25.59 53.40 -18.04
C LYS A 526 -26.38 52.48 -17.11
N GLU A 527 -26.42 51.18 -17.40
CA GLU A 527 -27.31 50.23 -16.70
C GLU A 527 -26.62 49.52 -15.52
N LYS A 528 -25.28 49.64 -15.41
CA LYS A 528 -24.46 49.03 -14.36
C LYS A 528 -24.79 47.56 -14.05
N PRO A 529 -24.90 46.67 -15.06
CA PRO A 529 -25.29 45.27 -14.86
C PRO A 529 -24.29 44.49 -13.99
N PHE A 530 -23.03 44.96 -13.90
CA PHE A 530 -21.99 44.38 -13.06
C PHE A 530 -22.32 44.36 -11.55
N THR A 531 -23.27 45.18 -11.10
CA THR A 531 -23.75 45.17 -9.71
C THR A 531 -24.55 43.91 -9.35
N ASN A 532 -25.06 43.16 -10.34
CA ASN A 532 -25.67 41.86 -10.11
C ASN A 532 -24.59 40.83 -9.69
N PRO A 533 -24.65 40.25 -8.48
CA PRO A 533 -23.63 39.31 -8.01
C PRO A 533 -23.63 37.96 -8.73
N LYS A 534 -24.68 37.63 -9.48
CA LYS A 534 -24.82 36.38 -10.23
C LYS A 534 -24.78 36.56 -11.74
N LEU A 535 -24.36 37.74 -12.24
CA LEU A 535 -24.35 38.05 -13.66
C LEU A 535 -23.57 36.99 -14.46
N THR A 536 -24.19 36.53 -15.55
CA THR A 536 -23.63 35.55 -16.49
C THR A 536 -23.42 36.17 -17.87
N LEU A 537 -22.55 35.57 -18.69
CA LEU A 537 -22.33 35.98 -20.08
C LEU A 537 -23.64 35.92 -20.88
N SER A 538 -24.44 34.87 -20.66
CA SER A 538 -25.74 34.67 -21.31
C SER A 538 -26.74 35.79 -21.01
N GLU A 539 -26.85 36.17 -19.72
CA GLU A 539 -27.70 37.27 -19.29
C GLU A 539 -27.26 38.61 -19.90
N LEU A 540 -25.96 38.88 -19.94
CA LEU A 540 -25.44 40.13 -20.52
C LEU A 540 -25.62 40.16 -22.04
N ALA A 541 -25.37 39.04 -22.74
CA ALA A 541 -25.57 38.91 -24.18
C ALA A 541 -27.03 39.15 -24.56
N GLY A 542 -27.97 38.52 -23.84
CA GLY A 542 -29.40 38.73 -24.05
C GLY A 542 -29.84 40.18 -23.85
N LYS A 543 -29.30 40.87 -22.82
CA LYS A 543 -29.59 42.29 -22.57
C LYS A 543 -29.03 43.23 -23.63
N LEU A 544 -27.89 42.88 -24.22
CA LEU A 544 -27.26 43.61 -25.33
C LEU A 544 -27.83 43.23 -26.71
N LYS A 545 -28.73 42.23 -26.78
CA LYS A 545 -29.23 41.62 -28.01
C LYS A 545 -28.12 41.07 -28.91
N LEU A 546 -27.05 40.55 -28.29
CA LEU A 546 -25.93 39.90 -28.97
C LEU A 546 -25.98 38.39 -28.74
N SER A 547 -25.36 37.63 -29.64
CA SER A 547 -25.08 36.23 -29.36
C SER A 547 -24.01 36.10 -28.25
N GLN A 548 -24.04 35.02 -27.48
CA GLN A 548 -22.99 34.76 -26.46
C GLN A 548 -21.60 34.67 -27.09
N HIS A 549 -21.51 34.12 -28.31
CA HIS A 549 -20.28 34.01 -29.07
C HIS A 549 -19.74 35.41 -29.44
N THR A 550 -20.60 36.27 -29.97
CA THR A 550 -20.25 37.66 -30.33
C THR A 550 -19.78 38.44 -29.10
N LEU A 551 -20.51 38.38 -27.99
CA LEU A 551 -20.11 39.08 -26.77
C LEU A 551 -18.79 38.54 -26.18
N SER A 552 -18.60 37.21 -26.17
CA SER A 552 -17.34 36.59 -25.74
C SER A 552 -16.17 37.04 -26.61
N ARG A 553 -16.35 37.10 -27.93
CA ARG A 553 -15.35 37.60 -28.87
C ARG A 553 -15.00 39.07 -28.61
N VAL A 554 -16.00 39.94 -28.44
CA VAL A 554 -15.79 41.36 -28.11
C VAL A 554 -15.04 41.52 -26.78
N ILE A 555 -15.34 40.68 -25.79
CA ILE A 555 -14.66 40.70 -24.48
C ILE A 555 -13.20 40.23 -24.58
N ASN A 556 -12.95 39.10 -25.25
CA ASN A 556 -11.60 38.53 -25.37
C ASN A 556 -10.73 39.31 -26.36
N ASP A 557 -11.18 39.51 -27.59
CA ASP A 557 -10.40 40.16 -28.65
C ASP A 557 -10.39 41.68 -28.46
N GLY A 558 -11.47 42.22 -27.91
CA GLY A 558 -11.61 43.64 -27.71
C GLY A 558 -10.99 44.12 -26.40
N PHE A 559 -11.45 43.59 -25.28
CA PHE A 559 -11.01 44.07 -23.96
C PHE A 559 -9.82 43.30 -23.39
N GLU A 560 -9.32 42.28 -24.09
CA GLU A 560 -8.20 41.41 -23.68
C GLU A 560 -8.40 40.81 -22.28
N LYS A 561 -9.66 40.49 -21.95
CA LYS A 561 -10.07 39.96 -20.64
C LYS A 561 -11.05 38.80 -20.85
N ASN A 562 -11.08 37.84 -19.93
CA ASN A 562 -12.23 36.94 -19.84
C ASN A 562 -13.43 37.66 -19.19
N PHE A 563 -14.63 37.09 -19.30
CA PHE A 563 -15.85 37.67 -18.74
C PHE A 563 -15.75 38.00 -17.24
N PHE A 564 -15.20 37.11 -16.42
CA PHE A 564 -14.99 37.33 -14.99
C PHE A 564 -14.13 38.58 -14.73
N ASP A 565 -12.97 38.68 -15.37
CA ASP A 565 -12.05 39.80 -15.23
C ASP A 565 -12.63 41.09 -15.79
N PHE A 566 -13.38 41.00 -16.89
CA PHE A 566 -14.10 42.11 -17.49
C PHE A 566 -15.10 42.71 -16.50
N ILE A 567 -16.04 41.91 -15.98
CA ILE A 567 -17.05 42.37 -15.02
C ILE A 567 -16.39 42.88 -13.73
N ASN A 568 -15.42 42.16 -13.18
CA ASN A 568 -14.77 42.58 -11.95
C ASN A 568 -13.91 43.83 -12.12
N SER A 569 -13.41 44.13 -13.32
CA SER A 569 -12.80 45.44 -13.60
C SER A 569 -13.78 46.58 -13.32
N TYR A 570 -15.02 46.47 -13.84
CA TYR A 570 -16.06 47.46 -13.56
C TYR A 570 -16.45 47.52 -12.08
N ARG A 571 -16.57 46.37 -11.41
CA ARG A 571 -16.87 46.34 -9.96
C ARG A 571 -15.81 47.04 -9.13
N ILE A 572 -14.52 46.85 -9.43
CA ILE A 572 -13.42 47.50 -8.71
C ILE A 572 -13.40 49.01 -8.99
N GLU A 573 -13.68 49.44 -10.22
CA GLU A 573 -13.76 50.88 -10.52
C GLU A 573 -14.97 51.56 -9.85
N ASP A 574 -16.14 50.92 -9.81
CA ASP A 574 -17.30 51.44 -9.04
C ASP A 574 -17.03 51.39 -7.53
N PHE A 575 -16.31 50.37 -7.04
CA PHE A 575 -15.89 50.26 -5.64
C PHE A 575 -15.04 51.46 -5.22
N LYS A 576 -14.00 51.80 -5.97
CA LYS A 576 -13.14 52.95 -5.68
C LYS A 576 -13.96 54.24 -5.58
N LYS A 577 -14.86 54.46 -6.55
CA LYS A 577 -15.77 55.63 -6.56
C LYS A 577 -16.70 55.67 -5.34
N ARG A 578 -17.20 54.51 -4.87
CA ARG A 578 -18.05 54.44 -3.67
C ARG A 578 -17.26 54.70 -2.39
N VAL A 579 -16.03 54.20 -2.28
CA VAL A 579 -15.18 54.45 -1.10
C VAL A 579 -14.89 55.95 -0.93
N ASP A 580 -14.69 56.68 -2.02
CA ASP A 580 -14.43 58.12 -1.99
C ASP A 580 -15.70 58.98 -1.83
N ASN A 581 -16.88 58.38 -1.96
CA ASN A 581 -18.16 59.09 -1.85
C ASN A 581 -18.57 59.26 -0.38
N PRO A 582 -18.89 60.50 0.07
CA PRO A 582 -19.33 60.78 1.45
C PRO A 582 -20.50 59.91 1.94
N LYS A 583 -21.37 59.46 1.03
CA LYS A 583 -22.53 58.60 1.34
C LYS A 583 -22.11 57.24 1.94
N PHE A 584 -20.93 56.73 1.61
CA PHE A 584 -20.44 55.42 2.07
C PHE A 584 -19.36 55.55 3.16
N LYS A 585 -19.27 56.70 3.84
CA LYS A 585 -18.27 56.93 4.89
C LYS A 585 -18.39 55.96 6.07
N ASN A 586 -19.61 55.55 6.40
CA ASN A 586 -19.91 54.63 7.50
C ASN A 586 -19.99 53.15 7.08
N TYR A 587 -19.73 52.85 5.80
CA TYR A 587 -19.74 51.49 5.29
C TYR A 587 -18.35 50.88 5.40
N THR A 588 -18.28 49.62 5.85
CA THR A 588 -17.02 48.86 5.83
C THR A 588 -16.60 48.58 4.39
N LEU A 589 -15.30 48.44 4.13
CA LEU A 589 -14.79 48.10 2.80
C LEU A 589 -15.45 46.81 2.27
N LEU A 590 -15.71 45.84 3.16
CA LEU A 590 -16.39 44.61 2.78
C LEU A 590 -17.86 44.83 2.37
N SER A 591 -18.59 45.70 3.08
CA SER A 591 -20.00 46.01 2.72
C SER A 591 -20.09 46.69 1.35
N ILE A 592 -19.19 47.63 1.04
CA ILE A 592 -19.13 48.29 -0.27
C ILE A 592 -18.79 47.27 -1.36
N ALA A 593 -17.90 46.32 -1.08
CA ALA A 593 -17.56 45.25 -2.02
C ALA A 593 -18.80 44.39 -2.36
N TYR A 594 -19.64 44.06 -1.38
CA TYR A 594 -20.90 43.36 -1.64
C TYR A 594 -21.88 44.18 -2.47
N GLU A 595 -22.00 45.49 -2.22
CA GLU A 595 -22.92 46.34 -2.99
C GLU A 595 -22.53 46.57 -4.46
N VAL A 596 -21.23 46.47 -4.80
CA VAL A 596 -20.78 46.52 -6.19
C VAL A 596 -20.91 45.17 -6.90
N GLY A 597 -21.44 44.15 -6.22
CA GLY A 597 -21.76 42.85 -6.80
C GLY A 597 -20.72 41.75 -6.56
N PHE A 598 -19.75 41.91 -5.65
CA PHE A 598 -18.95 40.76 -5.25
C PHE A 598 -19.79 39.79 -4.41
N ASN A 599 -19.59 38.48 -4.58
CA ASN A 599 -20.29 37.46 -3.79
C ASN A 599 -19.44 36.92 -2.62
N SER A 600 -18.16 37.28 -2.54
CA SER A 600 -17.24 36.83 -1.49
C SER A 600 -16.07 37.79 -1.27
N LYS A 601 -15.61 37.89 -0.01
CA LYS A 601 -14.40 38.64 0.37
C LYS A 601 -13.15 38.18 -0.40
N THR A 602 -13.01 36.87 -0.61
CA THR A 602 -11.85 36.29 -1.29
C THR A 602 -11.79 36.66 -2.78
N ALA A 603 -12.94 36.67 -3.47
CA ALA A 603 -12.99 37.12 -4.87
C ALA A 603 -12.67 38.62 -4.98
N PHE A 604 -13.28 39.45 -4.11
CA PHE A 604 -13.00 40.88 -4.04
C PHE A 604 -11.51 41.17 -3.84
N ASN A 605 -10.90 40.61 -2.79
CA ASN A 605 -9.49 40.86 -2.48
C ASN A 605 -8.56 40.47 -3.64
N ARG A 606 -8.87 39.36 -4.33
CA ARG A 606 -8.08 38.87 -5.47
C ARG A 606 -8.23 39.76 -6.69
N SER A 607 -9.45 40.14 -7.06
CA SER A 607 -9.72 41.06 -8.17
C SER A 607 -9.11 42.43 -7.91
N PHE A 608 -9.27 42.96 -6.69
CA PHE A 608 -8.68 44.24 -6.28
C PHE A 608 -7.15 44.20 -6.39
N LYS A 609 -6.49 43.16 -5.83
CA LYS A 609 -5.03 43.01 -5.94
C LYS A 609 -4.55 42.80 -7.37
N LYS A 610 -5.28 42.03 -8.17
CA LYS A 610 -4.95 41.82 -9.58
C LYS A 610 -4.99 43.12 -10.39
N ILE A 611 -5.96 43.99 -10.11
CA ILE A 611 -6.16 45.24 -10.86
C ILE A 611 -5.29 46.38 -10.33
N THR A 612 -5.08 46.47 -9.01
CA THR A 612 -4.39 47.60 -8.37
C THR A 612 -2.95 47.30 -7.94
N GLY A 613 -2.54 46.02 -7.94
CA GLY A 613 -1.25 45.57 -7.42
C GLY A 613 -1.18 45.44 -5.89
N GLN A 614 -2.14 45.98 -5.15
CA GLN A 614 -2.14 46.06 -3.68
C GLN A 614 -3.39 45.41 -3.07
N THR A 615 -3.36 45.02 -1.80
CA THR A 615 -4.60 44.58 -1.14
C THR A 615 -5.51 45.78 -0.88
N PRO A 616 -6.85 45.59 -0.78
CA PRO A 616 -7.74 46.70 -0.42
C PRO A 616 -7.32 47.41 0.86
N ARG A 617 -6.82 46.63 1.84
CA ARG A 617 -6.29 47.15 3.10
C ARG A 617 -5.09 48.05 2.88
N ASP A 618 -4.09 47.60 2.12
CA ASP A 618 -2.89 48.41 1.85
C ASP A 618 -3.22 49.70 1.08
N TYR A 619 -4.19 49.62 0.16
CA TYR A 619 -4.61 50.74 -0.68
C TYR A 619 -5.35 51.84 0.11
N TYR A 620 -6.12 51.47 1.13
CA TYR A 620 -6.96 52.41 1.91
C TYR A 620 -6.53 52.60 3.38
N ASN A 621 -5.47 51.92 3.83
CA ASN A 621 -4.94 52.01 5.21
C ASN A 621 -4.57 53.44 5.64
N ALA A 622 -4.33 54.36 4.70
CA ALA A 622 -4.06 55.77 5.01
C ALA A 622 -5.34 56.63 5.21
N SER A 623 -6.52 56.17 4.77
CA SER A 623 -7.75 56.97 4.73
C SER A 623 -8.92 56.42 5.55
N ARG A 624 -8.87 55.16 6.00
CA ARG A 624 -9.87 54.55 6.91
C ARG A 624 -9.23 53.48 7.82
N PRO A 625 -8.95 53.77 9.11
CA PRO A 625 -8.62 52.74 10.09
C PRO A 625 -9.87 51.85 10.33
N GLU A 626 -9.74 50.53 10.27
CA GLU A 626 -10.86 49.59 10.52
C GLU A 626 -11.15 49.43 12.03
N GLU A 627 -12.45 49.35 12.35
CA GLU A 627 -12.99 48.37 13.31
C GLU A 627 -13.41 47.10 12.56
#